data_AF-A0A2T1N5Q1-F1
#
_entry.id   AF-A0A2T1N5Q1-F1
#
_cell.length_a   1.000
_cell.length_b   1.000
_cell.length_c   1.000
_cell.angle_alpha   90.00
_cell.angle_beta   90.00
_cell.angle_gamma   90.00
#
_symmetry.space_group_name_H-M   'P 1'
#
loop_
_entity.id
_entity.type
_entity.pdbx_description
1 polymer ?
#
loop_
_entity_poly.entity_id
_entity_poly.type
_entity_poly.pdbx_seq_one_letter_code
_entity_poly.pdbx_strand_id
1 'polypeptide(L)'
;MKPTYKLFLILTILLSNSFLFAQDKTQDTEELSLETSNVSGQFEFVIKESNGWKDGSGKYYEVVKRRHLETLKAHTLDTLKLLKSEIKKSKIEIERQNREIKALKTNLTSTKNDLSETTEEKDNINFLGIQMSKAGYSTMFFVIIALLIALCLFFAFQFKRSNAVTKEAKDKLLEVETEYEDHRRNAVEREQKVRRQLQDEINKNKGK
;
A
#
# COMPACT_ATOMS: atom_id res chain seq x y z
N MET A 1 -39.68 -14.30 -20.23
CA MET A 1 -39.90 -15.64 -19.63
C MET A 1 -39.36 -15.63 -18.20
N LYS A 2 -40.25 -15.92 -17.23
CA LYS A 2 -40.14 -15.52 -15.82
C LYS A 2 -39.04 -16.29 -15.06
N PRO A 3 -38.34 -15.68 -14.08
CA PRO A 3 -37.23 -16.30 -13.32
C PRO A 3 -37.60 -17.49 -12.42
N THR A 4 -38.89 -17.83 -12.34
CA THR A 4 -39.43 -18.87 -11.44
C THR A 4 -39.09 -20.30 -11.87
N TYR A 5 -38.92 -20.57 -13.18
CA TYR A 5 -38.55 -21.92 -13.64
C TYR A 5 -37.10 -22.27 -13.29
N LYS A 6 -36.21 -21.27 -13.20
CA LYS A 6 -34.81 -21.49 -12.83
C LYS A 6 -34.68 -21.89 -11.36
N LEU A 7 -35.50 -21.31 -10.49
CA LEU A 7 -35.52 -21.67 -9.06
C LEU A 7 -36.03 -23.10 -8.84
N PHE A 8 -37.05 -23.51 -9.60
CA PHE A 8 -37.60 -24.87 -9.54
C PHE A 8 -36.61 -25.92 -10.02
N LEU A 9 -35.83 -25.61 -11.06
CA LEU A 9 -34.81 -26.51 -11.62
C LEU A 9 -33.59 -26.68 -10.71
N ILE A 10 -33.25 -25.67 -9.92
CA ILE A 10 -32.18 -25.76 -8.91
C ILE A 10 -32.65 -26.63 -7.72
N LEU A 11 -33.91 -26.51 -7.31
CA LEU A 11 -34.46 -27.30 -6.20
C LEU A 11 -34.51 -28.80 -6.53
N THR A 12 -34.85 -29.18 -7.76
CA THR A 12 -34.90 -30.59 -8.19
C THR A 12 -33.52 -31.25 -8.27
N ILE A 13 -32.45 -30.50 -8.55
CA ILE A 13 -31.06 -31.00 -8.58
C ILE A 13 -30.51 -31.23 -7.16
N LEU A 14 -30.95 -30.45 -6.17
CA LEU A 14 -30.53 -30.63 -4.78
C LEU A 14 -31.15 -31.87 -4.11
N LEU A 15 -32.38 -32.23 -4.48
CA LEU A 15 -33.10 -33.37 -3.90
C LEU A 15 -32.64 -34.74 -4.43
N SER A 16 -32.00 -34.82 -5.60
CA SER A 16 -31.54 -36.09 -6.18
C SER A 16 -30.22 -36.60 -5.59
N ASN A 17 -29.47 -35.79 -4.85
CA ASN A 17 -28.17 -36.17 -4.28
C ASN A 17 -28.27 -36.95 -2.96
N SER A 18 -29.45 -37.06 -2.33
CA SER A 18 -29.62 -37.72 -1.03
C SER A 18 -29.81 -39.25 -1.11
N PHE A 19 -29.88 -39.84 -2.30
CA PHE A 19 -30.19 -41.27 -2.48
C PHE A 19 -28.95 -42.16 -2.70
N LEU A 20 -27.72 -41.64 -2.60
CA LEU A 20 -26.49 -42.40 -2.90
C LEU A 20 -25.71 -42.90 -1.68
N PHE A 21 -26.21 -42.76 -0.45
CA PHE A 21 -25.52 -43.18 0.78
C PHE A 21 -26.10 -44.43 1.44
N ALA A 22 -26.30 -45.50 0.68
CA ALA A 22 -26.57 -46.84 1.23
C ALA A 22 -25.58 -47.86 0.67
N GLN A 23 -24.40 -47.96 1.31
CA GLN A 23 -23.51 -49.11 1.17
C GLN A 23 -23.37 -49.79 2.54
N ASP A 24 -23.76 -51.06 2.52
CA ASP A 24 -23.77 -52.01 3.63
C ASP A 24 -22.33 -52.31 4.07
N LYS A 25 -22.03 -52.16 5.36
CA LYS A 25 -20.73 -52.54 5.93
C LYS A 25 -20.89 -53.93 6.51
N THR A 26 -20.57 -54.95 5.71
CA THR A 26 -20.46 -56.33 6.18
C THR A 26 -19.32 -56.38 7.20
N GLN A 27 -19.66 -56.78 8.43
CA GLN A 27 -18.73 -56.89 9.55
C GLN A 27 -18.03 -58.24 9.44
N ASP A 28 -16.94 -58.31 8.68
CA ASP A 28 -16.08 -59.49 8.66
C ASP A 28 -15.49 -59.70 10.06
N THR A 29 -15.75 -60.87 10.64
CA THR A 29 -15.07 -61.32 11.85
C THR A 29 -13.61 -61.53 11.49
N GLU A 30 -12.70 -60.67 11.96
CA GLU A 30 -11.27 -60.78 11.69
C GLU A 30 -10.77 -62.17 12.11
N GLU A 31 -10.45 -63.01 11.13
CA GLU A 31 -9.85 -64.32 11.36
C GLU A 31 -8.42 -64.10 11.88
N LEU A 32 -8.24 -64.22 13.20
CA LEU A 32 -6.93 -64.11 13.84
C LEU A 32 -5.98 -65.16 13.24
N SER A 33 -4.91 -64.69 12.60
CA SER A 33 -3.93 -65.52 11.92
C SER A 33 -2.55 -64.88 11.99
N LEU A 34 -1.51 -65.71 12.11
CA LEU A 34 -0.13 -65.28 12.23
C LEU A 34 0.40 -64.57 10.96
N GLU A 35 -0.20 -64.84 9.81
CA GLU A 35 0.29 -64.37 8.50
C GLU A 35 -0.50 -63.18 7.94
N THR A 36 -1.79 -63.05 8.31
CA THR A 36 -2.70 -62.06 7.71
C THR A 36 -3.14 -60.95 8.67
N SER A 37 -3.02 -61.16 9.98
CA SER A 37 -3.41 -60.15 10.96
C SER A 37 -2.31 -59.11 11.18
N ASN A 38 -2.70 -57.93 11.68
CA ASN A 38 -1.75 -56.91 12.11
C ASN A 38 -0.92 -57.43 13.31
N VAL A 39 0.20 -56.78 13.63
CA VAL A 39 1.10 -57.22 14.72
C VAL A 39 0.34 -57.49 16.03
N SER A 40 -0.65 -56.67 16.39
CA SER A 40 -1.49 -56.88 17.59
C SER A 40 -2.32 -58.16 17.48
N GLY A 41 -2.97 -58.38 16.36
CA GLY A 41 -3.72 -59.61 16.08
C GLY A 41 -2.83 -60.86 16.04
N GLN A 42 -1.56 -60.72 15.62
CA GLN A 42 -0.59 -61.82 15.66
C GLN A 42 -0.22 -62.16 17.10
N PHE A 43 -0.06 -61.17 17.99
CA PHE A 43 0.13 -61.42 19.42
C PHE A 43 -1.08 -62.13 20.04
N GLU A 44 -2.29 -61.66 19.74
CA GLU A 44 -3.53 -62.28 20.25
C GLU A 44 -3.71 -63.71 19.72
N PHE A 45 -3.35 -63.97 18.46
CA PHE A 45 -3.39 -65.31 17.87
C PHE A 45 -2.46 -66.26 18.60
N VAL A 46 -1.23 -65.83 18.89
CA VAL A 46 -0.23 -66.65 19.59
C VAL A 46 -0.64 -66.96 21.02
N ILE A 47 -1.32 -66.04 21.70
CA ILE A 47 -1.86 -66.24 23.05
C ILE A 47 -3.09 -67.16 23.01
N LYS A 48 -3.96 -67.04 22.00
CA LYS A 48 -5.15 -67.90 21.88
C LYS A 48 -4.81 -69.34 21.53
N GLU A 49 -3.75 -69.55 20.75
CA GLU A 49 -3.26 -70.86 20.29
C GLU A 49 -2.30 -71.52 21.31
N SER A 50 -1.98 -70.85 22.42
CA SER A 50 -1.13 -71.42 23.47
C SER A 50 -1.89 -72.44 24.31
N ASN A 51 -1.17 -73.48 24.76
CA ASN A 51 -1.74 -74.50 25.63
C ASN A 51 -1.33 -74.26 27.07
N GLY A 52 -2.30 -74.20 27.98
CA GLY A 52 -2.03 -74.08 29.41
C GLY A 52 -1.34 -75.32 29.98
N TRP A 53 -0.27 -75.09 30.74
CA TRP A 53 0.46 -76.08 31.54
C TRP A 53 0.58 -75.61 32.98
N LYS A 54 0.45 -76.52 33.94
CA LYS A 54 0.56 -76.22 35.37
C LYS A 54 1.75 -76.97 35.95
N ASP A 55 2.67 -76.25 36.57
CA ASP A 55 3.79 -76.86 37.29
C ASP A 55 3.33 -77.48 38.62
N GLY A 56 4.11 -78.41 39.17
CA GLY A 56 3.88 -79.03 40.48
C GLY A 56 3.82 -78.02 41.63
N SER A 57 4.36 -76.81 41.43
CA SER A 57 4.29 -75.67 42.35
C SER A 57 2.98 -74.87 42.27
N GLY A 58 2.02 -75.28 41.42
CA GLY A 58 0.72 -74.63 41.27
C GLY A 58 0.68 -73.42 40.31
N LYS A 59 1.79 -73.10 39.65
CA LYS A 59 1.90 -71.96 38.71
C LYS A 59 1.46 -72.33 37.30
N TYR A 60 0.70 -71.43 36.67
CA TYR A 60 0.23 -71.55 35.29
C TYR A 60 1.27 -71.01 34.31
N TYR A 61 1.47 -71.73 33.22
CA TYR A 61 2.35 -71.38 32.11
C TYR A 61 1.62 -71.64 30.80
N GLU A 62 1.93 -70.87 29.78
CA GLU A 62 1.39 -71.06 28.44
C GLU A 62 2.47 -71.65 27.53
N VAL A 63 2.16 -72.78 26.90
CA VAL A 63 3.04 -73.48 25.97
C VAL A 63 2.76 -72.96 24.57
N VAL A 64 3.71 -72.21 24.04
CA VAL A 64 3.65 -71.63 22.70
C VAL A 64 4.56 -72.41 21.76
N LYS A 65 4.09 -72.68 20.53
CA LYS A 65 4.92 -73.24 19.45
C LYS A 65 6.08 -72.28 19.16
N ARG A 66 7.32 -72.75 19.30
CA ARG A 66 8.54 -71.94 19.07
C ARG A 66 8.53 -71.20 17.72
N ARG A 67 8.08 -71.85 16.65
CA ARG A 67 7.93 -71.25 15.31
C ARG A 67 7.05 -70.01 15.32
N HIS A 68 5.96 -70.01 16.09
CA HIS A 68 5.06 -68.86 16.15
C HIS A 68 5.73 -67.65 16.83
N LEU A 69 6.53 -67.89 17.87
CA LEU A 69 7.33 -66.85 18.51
C LEU A 69 8.43 -66.32 17.58
N GLU A 70 9.07 -67.19 16.81
CA GLU A 70 10.11 -66.80 15.84
C GLU A 70 9.52 -65.95 14.70
N THR A 71 8.37 -66.34 14.14
CA THR A 71 7.65 -65.56 13.12
C THR A 71 7.15 -64.22 13.68
N LEU A 72 6.51 -64.21 14.85
CA LEU A 72 6.03 -62.99 15.51
C LEU A 72 7.20 -62.02 15.79
N LYS A 73 8.35 -62.54 16.24
CA LYS A 73 9.57 -61.74 16.42
C LYS A 73 10.07 -61.17 15.08
N ALA A 74 10.03 -61.94 14.00
CA ALA A 74 10.44 -61.45 12.69
C ALA A 74 9.51 -60.32 12.19
N HIS A 75 8.20 -60.52 12.26
CA HIS A 75 7.21 -59.54 11.80
C HIS A 75 7.23 -58.24 12.62
N THR A 76 7.40 -58.35 13.94
CA THR A 76 7.53 -57.17 14.83
C THR A 76 8.80 -56.38 14.55
N LEU A 77 9.93 -57.06 14.35
CA LEU A 77 11.20 -56.40 14.01
C LEU A 77 11.13 -55.73 12.63
N ASP A 78 10.47 -56.35 11.65
CA ASP A 78 10.32 -55.77 10.33
C ASP A 78 9.42 -54.52 10.36
N THR A 79 8.30 -54.59 11.07
CA THR A 79 7.41 -53.44 11.31
C THR A 79 8.15 -52.29 11.99
N LEU A 80 8.95 -52.59 13.02
CA LEU A 80 9.77 -51.58 13.72
C LEU A 80 10.84 -50.97 12.81
N LYS A 81 11.45 -51.77 11.93
CA LYS A 81 12.42 -51.31 10.95
C LYS A 81 11.77 -50.39 9.90
N LEU A 82 10.57 -50.74 9.43
CA LEU A 82 9.78 -49.93 8.52
C LEU A 82 9.40 -48.60 9.15
N LEU A 83 8.87 -48.62 10.39
CA LEU A 83 8.53 -47.40 11.15
C LEU A 83 9.76 -46.50 11.35
N LYS A 84 10.91 -47.08 11.71
CA LYS A 84 12.17 -46.31 11.84
C LYS A 84 12.60 -45.68 10.52
N SER A 85 12.41 -46.37 9.40
CA SER A 85 12.69 -45.86 8.05
C SER A 85 11.75 -44.71 7.69
N GLU A 86 10.45 -44.84 7.97
CA GLU A 86 9.46 -43.78 7.74
C GLU A 86 9.71 -42.55 8.60
N ILE A 87 10.02 -42.72 9.89
CA ILE A 87 10.41 -41.62 10.77
C ILE A 87 11.64 -40.91 10.22
N LYS A 88 12.64 -41.65 9.72
CA LYS A 88 13.83 -41.06 9.10
C LYS A 88 13.47 -40.26 7.84
N LYS A 89 12.62 -40.80 6.96
CA LYS A 89 12.14 -40.12 5.75
C LYS A 89 11.37 -38.86 6.09
N SER A 90 10.43 -38.94 7.04
CA SER A 90 9.65 -37.79 7.52
C SER A 90 10.54 -36.70 8.11
N LYS A 91 11.55 -37.07 8.92
CA LYS A 91 12.53 -36.10 9.43
C LYS A 91 13.32 -35.41 8.31
N ILE A 92 13.75 -36.14 7.29
CA ILE A 92 14.44 -35.56 6.13
C ILE A 92 13.52 -34.57 5.39
N GLU A 93 12.25 -34.93 5.23
CA GLU A 93 11.26 -34.09 4.58
C GLU A 93 10.95 -32.82 5.39
N ILE A 94 10.80 -32.93 6.71
CA ILE A 94 10.64 -31.78 7.62
C ILE A 94 11.85 -30.85 7.52
N GLU A 95 13.08 -31.39 7.50
CA GLU A 95 14.29 -30.60 7.32
C GLU A 95 14.32 -29.90 5.95
N ARG A 96 13.83 -30.54 4.88
CA ARG A 96 13.70 -29.93 3.55
C ARG A 96 12.69 -28.78 3.57
N GLN A 97 11.50 -29.01 4.11
CA GLN A 97 10.44 -28.01 4.23
C GLN A 97 10.89 -26.82 5.10
N ASN A 98 11.59 -27.06 6.21
CA ASN A 98 12.15 -25.99 7.04
C ASN A 98 13.18 -25.13 6.28
N ARG A 99 14.03 -25.76 5.46
CA ARG A 99 14.97 -25.01 4.59
C ARG A 99 14.22 -24.15 3.56
N GLU A 100 13.19 -24.70 2.91
CA GLU A 100 12.36 -23.97 1.96
C GLU A 100 11.62 -22.81 2.63
N ILE A 101 11.00 -23.03 3.80
CA ILE A 101 10.33 -21.98 4.56
C ILE A 101 11.32 -20.87 4.94
N LYS A 102 12.55 -21.23 5.35
CA LYS A 102 13.58 -20.24 5.67
C LYS A 102 13.99 -19.43 4.44
N ALA A 103 14.15 -20.09 3.28
CA ALA A 103 14.45 -19.43 2.02
C ALA A 103 13.31 -18.50 1.59
N LEU A 104 12.06 -18.97 1.62
CA LEU A 104 10.87 -18.18 1.30
C LEU A 104 10.72 -16.97 2.23
N LYS A 105 10.94 -17.13 3.55
CA LYS A 105 10.91 -16.02 4.50
C LYS A 105 12.00 -14.98 4.21
N THR A 106 13.20 -15.45 3.87
CA THR A 106 14.33 -14.57 3.50
C THR A 106 13.99 -13.78 2.23
N ASN A 107 13.49 -14.46 1.19
CA ASN A 107 13.07 -13.82 -0.06
C ASN A 107 11.92 -12.82 0.19
N LEU A 108 10.93 -13.17 1.00
CA LEU A 108 9.82 -12.28 1.32
C LEU A 108 10.32 -11.02 2.04
N THR A 109 11.25 -11.17 2.98
CA THR A 109 11.84 -10.05 3.69
C THR A 109 12.66 -9.17 2.75
N SER A 110 13.45 -9.77 1.85
CA SER A 110 14.17 -9.04 0.80
C SER A 110 13.19 -8.27 -0.09
N THR A 111 12.19 -8.93 -0.68
CA THR A 111 11.22 -8.29 -1.56
C THR A 111 10.42 -7.19 -0.85
N LYS A 112 10.11 -7.35 0.44
CA LYS A 112 9.45 -6.31 1.23
C LYS A 112 10.36 -5.09 1.44
N ASN A 113 11.64 -5.32 1.70
CA ASN A 113 12.64 -4.25 1.81
C ASN A 113 12.82 -3.55 0.47
N ASP A 114 13.01 -4.30 -0.61
CA ASP A 114 13.15 -3.77 -1.97
C ASP A 114 11.91 -2.95 -2.38
N LEU A 115 10.71 -3.42 -2.01
CA LEU A 115 9.46 -2.69 -2.25
C LEU A 115 9.39 -1.40 -1.43
N SER A 116 9.84 -1.40 -0.18
CA SER A 116 9.92 -0.20 0.66
C SER A 116 10.88 0.82 0.07
N GLU A 117 12.09 0.37 -0.30
CA GLU A 117 13.14 1.18 -0.90
C GLU A 117 12.68 1.75 -2.25
N THR A 118 12.10 0.92 -3.12
CA THR A 118 11.55 1.37 -4.41
C THR A 118 10.39 2.35 -4.24
N THR A 119 9.55 2.15 -3.22
CA THR A 119 8.44 3.08 -2.93
C THR A 119 8.98 4.42 -2.45
N GLU A 120 9.96 4.42 -1.55
CA GLU A 120 10.64 5.62 -1.09
C GLU A 120 11.37 6.34 -2.24
N GLU A 121 12.09 5.62 -3.11
CA GLU A 121 12.73 6.20 -4.28
C GLU A 121 11.73 6.79 -5.27
N LYS A 122 10.62 6.10 -5.54
CA LYS A 122 9.60 6.54 -6.51
C LYS A 122 8.79 7.74 -6.02
N ASP A 123 8.53 7.80 -4.71
CA ASP A 123 7.82 8.90 -4.09
C ASP A 123 8.72 10.10 -3.82
N ASN A 124 10.04 9.95 -3.96
CA ASN A 124 11.00 11.03 -3.87
C ASN A 124 11.44 11.54 -5.26
N ILE A 125 11.66 12.84 -5.36
CA ILE A 125 12.21 13.52 -6.53
C ILE A 125 13.47 14.25 -6.04
N ASN A 126 14.57 14.10 -6.76
CA ASN A 126 15.78 14.87 -6.48
C ASN A 126 15.63 16.27 -7.08
N PHE A 127 15.58 17.29 -6.22
CA PHE A 127 15.52 18.69 -6.61
C PHE A 127 16.69 19.44 -5.98
N LEU A 128 17.58 19.99 -6.82
CA LEU A 128 18.79 20.71 -6.38
C LEU A 128 19.70 19.91 -5.43
N GLY A 129 19.77 18.59 -5.61
CA GLY A 129 20.61 17.70 -4.79
C GLY A 129 19.97 17.30 -3.46
N ILE A 130 18.74 17.74 -3.17
CA ILE A 130 17.96 17.34 -2.01
C ILE A 130 16.84 16.41 -2.47
N GLN A 131 16.72 15.23 -1.86
CA GLN A 131 15.56 14.36 -2.05
C GLN A 131 14.35 14.97 -1.34
N MET A 132 13.29 15.21 -2.09
CA MET A 132 12.02 15.69 -1.57
C MET A 132 10.90 14.78 -2.03
N SER A 133 9.87 14.57 -1.19
CA SER A 133 8.69 13.84 -1.63
C SER A 133 8.00 14.54 -2.81
N LYS A 134 7.37 13.79 -3.71
CA LYS A 134 6.62 14.30 -4.87
C LYS A 134 5.54 15.30 -4.43
N ALA A 135 4.88 15.02 -3.31
CA ALA A 135 3.94 15.95 -2.69
C ALA A 135 4.63 17.24 -2.22
N GLY A 136 5.75 17.13 -1.51
CA GLY A 136 6.53 18.29 -1.07
C GLY A 136 7.01 19.16 -2.23
N TYR A 137 7.48 18.55 -3.32
CA TYR A 137 7.86 19.26 -4.55
C TYR A 137 6.67 20.01 -5.16
N SER A 138 5.54 19.33 -5.38
CA SER A 138 4.34 19.96 -5.96
C SER A 138 3.82 21.10 -5.07
N THR A 139 3.78 20.92 -3.76
CA THR A 139 3.37 21.98 -2.83
C THR A 139 4.32 23.18 -2.87
N MET A 140 5.63 22.94 -2.80
CA MET A 140 6.64 24.00 -2.89
C MET A 140 6.51 24.79 -4.20
N PHE A 141 6.32 24.09 -5.32
CA PHE A 141 6.12 24.71 -6.63
C PHE A 141 4.92 25.66 -6.66
N PHE A 142 3.77 25.22 -6.15
CA PHE A 142 2.58 26.06 -6.08
C PHE A 142 2.74 27.23 -5.08
N VAL A 143 3.47 27.04 -3.98
CA VAL A 143 3.78 28.13 -3.03
C VAL A 143 4.64 29.20 -3.69
N ILE A 144 5.67 28.82 -4.43
CA ILE A 144 6.52 29.77 -5.18
C ILE A 144 5.67 30.54 -6.20
N ILE A 145 4.82 29.84 -6.96
CA ILE A 145 3.91 30.48 -7.92
C ILE A 145 2.98 31.47 -7.22
N ALA A 146 2.35 31.07 -6.12
CA ALA A 146 1.44 31.92 -5.37
C ALA A 146 2.14 33.18 -4.85
N LEU A 147 3.36 33.04 -4.32
CA LEU A 147 4.17 34.16 -3.85
C LEU A 147 4.52 35.12 -5.01
N LEU A 148 4.91 34.57 -6.17
CA LEU A 148 5.25 35.36 -7.34
C LEU A 148 4.03 36.15 -7.86
N ILE A 149 2.86 35.52 -7.89
CA ILE A 149 1.59 36.16 -8.27
C ILE A 149 1.26 37.29 -7.27
N ALA A 150 1.38 37.04 -5.96
CA ALA A 150 1.12 38.04 -4.94
C ALA A 150 2.04 39.27 -5.08
N LEU A 151 3.34 39.06 -5.31
CA LEU A 151 4.30 40.14 -5.57
C LEU A 151 3.99 40.89 -6.86
N CYS A 152 3.60 40.18 -7.92
CA CYS A 152 3.25 40.79 -9.20
C CYS A 152 2.00 41.68 -9.07
N LEU A 153 0.98 41.21 -8.35
CA LEU A 153 -0.22 42.00 -8.03
C LEU A 153 0.12 43.22 -7.17
N PHE A 154 0.98 43.04 -6.16
CA PHE A 154 1.46 44.14 -5.32
C PHE A 154 2.17 45.22 -6.14
N PHE A 155 3.09 44.85 -7.02
CA PHE A 155 3.77 45.80 -7.91
C PHE A 155 2.82 46.46 -8.90
N ALA A 156 1.89 45.71 -9.50
CA ALA A 156 0.89 46.27 -10.41
C ALA A 156 0.00 47.32 -9.71
N PHE A 157 -0.41 47.05 -8.46
CA PHE A 157 -1.17 48.00 -7.65
C PHE A 157 -0.35 49.26 -7.34
N GLN A 158 0.89 49.08 -6.86
CA GLN A 158 1.76 50.20 -6.52
C GLN A 158 2.10 51.05 -7.75
N PHE A 159 2.34 50.42 -8.90
CA PHE A 159 2.60 51.09 -10.17
C PHE A 159 1.40 51.93 -10.61
N LYS A 160 0.18 51.37 -10.57
CA LYS A 160 -1.05 52.12 -10.89
C LYS A 160 -1.21 53.35 -10.00
N ARG A 161 -0.99 53.22 -8.69
CA ARG A 161 -1.06 54.34 -7.74
C ARG A 161 -0.03 55.42 -8.07
N SER A 162 1.23 55.03 -8.30
CA SER A 162 2.30 55.96 -8.63
C SER A 162 2.07 56.67 -9.96
N ASN A 163 1.55 55.96 -10.95
CA ASN A 163 1.25 56.52 -12.27
C ASN A 163 0.11 57.53 -12.21
N ALA A 164 -0.94 57.28 -11.41
CA ALA A 164 -2.03 58.22 -11.20
C ALA A 164 -1.53 59.54 -10.58
N VAL A 165 -0.72 59.47 -9.52
CA VAL A 165 -0.12 60.66 -8.88
C VAL A 165 0.78 61.42 -9.85
N THR A 166 1.59 60.71 -10.64
CA THR A 166 2.48 61.32 -11.63
C THR A 166 1.69 62.05 -12.71
N LYS A 167 0.56 61.46 -13.15
CA LYS A 167 -0.32 62.10 -14.13
C LYS A 167 -0.96 63.36 -13.55
N GLU A 168 -1.50 63.29 -12.34
CA GLU A 168 -2.08 64.46 -11.66
C GLU A 168 -1.06 65.59 -11.46
N ALA A 169 0.19 65.26 -11.08
CA ALA A 169 1.25 66.24 -10.92
C ALA A 169 1.62 66.91 -12.25
N LYS A 170 1.64 66.15 -13.37
CA LYS A 170 1.86 66.71 -14.71
C LYS A 170 0.72 67.62 -15.15
N ASP A 171 -0.53 67.22 -14.88
CA ASP A 171 -1.71 68.02 -15.22
C ASP A 171 -1.71 69.35 -14.45
N LYS A 172 -1.41 69.32 -13.13
CA LYS A 172 -1.26 70.53 -12.30
C LYS A 172 -0.11 71.43 -12.75
N LEU A 173 1.02 70.84 -13.16
CA LEU A 173 2.15 71.61 -13.67
C LEU A 173 1.77 72.36 -14.96
N LEU A 174 1.03 71.69 -15.85
CA LEU A 174 0.54 72.30 -17.09
C LEU A 174 -0.46 73.43 -16.79
N GLU A 175 -1.37 73.24 -15.84
CA GLU A 175 -2.30 74.28 -15.38
C GLU A 175 -1.55 75.53 -14.85
N VAL A 176 -0.57 75.35 -13.97
CA VAL A 176 0.23 76.46 -13.41
C VAL A 176 1.05 77.16 -14.50
N GLU A 177 1.62 76.41 -15.45
CA GLU A 177 2.38 76.98 -16.56
C GLU A 177 1.47 77.82 -17.47
N THR A 178 0.24 77.36 -17.76
CA THR A 178 -0.74 78.15 -18.51
C THR A 178 -1.18 79.41 -17.77
N GLU A 179 -1.45 79.32 -16.46
CA GLU A 179 -1.81 80.48 -15.64
C GLU A 179 -0.65 81.48 -15.56
N TYR A 180 0.59 81.00 -15.45
CA TYR A 180 1.78 81.83 -15.42
C TYR A 180 2.00 82.58 -16.74
N GLU A 181 1.87 81.90 -17.89
CA GLU A 181 1.97 82.55 -19.20
C GLU A 181 0.84 83.57 -19.42
N ASP A 182 -0.39 83.26 -18.97
CA ASP A 182 -1.51 84.21 -19.02
C ASP A 182 -1.27 85.42 -18.12
N HIS A 183 -0.78 85.21 -16.89
CA HIS A 183 -0.42 86.29 -15.98
C HIS A 183 0.70 87.16 -16.56
N ARG A 184 1.73 86.54 -17.14
CA ARG A 184 2.85 87.21 -17.81
C ARG A 184 2.36 88.05 -18.99
N ARG A 185 1.51 87.50 -19.85
CA ARG A 185 0.88 88.23 -20.97
C ARG A 185 0.09 89.45 -20.46
N ASN A 186 -0.77 89.24 -19.46
CA ASN A 186 -1.57 90.30 -18.86
C ASN A 186 -0.70 91.40 -18.20
N ALA A 187 0.39 91.03 -17.54
CA ALA A 187 1.33 91.98 -16.94
C ALA A 187 2.02 92.83 -18.02
N VAL A 188 2.49 92.21 -19.11
CA VAL A 188 3.09 92.93 -20.25
C VAL A 188 2.08 93.88 -20.89
N GLU A 189 0.84 93.44 -21.09
CA GLU A 189 -0.22 94.31 -21.63
C GLU A 189 -0.52 95.51 -20.72
N ARG A 190 -0.54 95.30 -19.40
CA ARG A 190 -0.72 96.40 -18.42
C ARG A 190 0.44 97.38 -18.49
N GLU A 191 1.69 96.91 -18.51
CA GLU A 191 2.86 97.79 -18.64
C GLU A 191 2.83 98.57 -19.95
N GLN A 192 2.48 97.92 -21.07
CA GLN A 192 2.36 98.59 -22.36
C GLN A 192 1.27 99.67 -22.34
N LYS A 193 0.09 99.38 -21.74
CA LYS A 193 -0.98 100.37 -21.58
C LYS A 193 -0.55 101.55 -20.70
N VAL A 194 0.09 101.29 -19.57
CA VAL A 194 0.61 102.35 -18.67
C VAL A 194 1.66 103.20 -19.36
N ARG A 195 2.59 102.59 -20.12
CA ARG A 195 3.60 103.33 -20.90
C ARG A 195 2.96 104.22 -21.97
N ARG A 196 1.92 103.74 -22.67
CA ARG A 196 1.16 104.54 -23.64
C ARG A 196 0.48 105.73 -22.95
N GLN A 197 -0.22 105.49 -21.84
CA GLN A 197 -0.87 106.55 -21.05
C GLN A 197 0.14 107.59 -20.54
N LEU A 198 1.31 107.15 -20.05
CA LEU A 198 2.37 108.06 -19.62
C LEU A 198 2.90 108.91 -20.78
N GLN A 199 3.10 108.32 -21.95
CA GLN A 199 3.52 109.06 -23.14
C GLN A 199 2.48 110.09 -23.58
N ASP A 200 1.19 109.73 -23.53
CA ASP A 200 0.09 110.62 -23.85
C ASP A 200 0.03 111.81 -22.87
N GLU A 201 0.23 111.57 -21.56
CA GLU A 201 0.31 112.63 -20.54
C GLU A 201 1.55 113.53 -20.72
N ILE A 202 2.72 112.99 -21.08
CA ILE A 202 3.92 113.79 -21.41
C ILE A 202 3.67 114.66 -22.64
N ASN A 203 3.10 114.10 -23.71
CA ASN A 203 2.81 114.83 -24.94
C ASN A 203 1.79 115.96 -24.67
N LYS A 204 0.79 115.71 -23.83
CA LYS A 204 -0.22 116.69 -23.40
C LYS A 204 0.38 117.83 -22.57
N ASN A 205 1.36 117.56 -21.70
CA ASN A 205 2.04 118.60 -20.90
C ASN A 205 3.08 119.41 -21.69
N LYS A 206 3.67 118.88 -22.77
CA LYS A 206 4.59 119.63 -23.66
C LYS A 206 3.88 120.54 -24.68
N GLY A 207 2.57 120.36 -24.88
CA GLY A 207 1.73 121.18 -25.76
C GLY A 207 1.05 122.37 -25.07
N LYS A 208 1.44 122.69 -23.83
CA LYS A 208 1.15 123.94 -23.13
C LYS A 208 2.43 124.76 -23.04
#